data_AF-A0A6G0VJ13-F1
#
_entry.id   AF-A0A6G0VJ13-F1
#
_cell.length_a   1.000
_cell.length_b   1.000
_cell.length_c   1.000
_cell.angle_alpha   90.00
_cell.angle_beta   90.00
_cell.angle_gamma   90.00
#
_symmetry.space_group_name_H-M   'P 1'
#
loop_
_entity.id
_entity.type
_entity.pdbx_description
1 polymer ?
#
loop_
_entity_poly.entity_id
_entity_poly.type
_entity_poly.pdbx_seq_one_letter_code
_entity_poly.pdbx_strand_id
1 'polypeptide(L)'
;ISITTAKHNNNEIWRHKECLKCDYLFLIFKKYKKISLLINSKWIGPTLTPTRRRFLNNTLNKKKKYQKIKLPLTFKNKTATLTDSTLNTLFSSNNLSNSQKTIITEIINSSKAVKPNNRRYSEDWILLCILLKIRSSSTYLFLKEQEILPLPCTRTIRMYLSLINTQCGFDEIFFLLFKKKVAMLKKEEKHGVLVFDEIFLRESLQVNSQTLTYSGLENFGREIKSSGLKANHGLVFLFQSLGANFTQPIAVFASNGPVKGLVLAQ
;
A
#
# COMPACT_ATOMS: atom_id res chain seq x y z
N ILE A 1 -6.60 -40.79 -16.76
CA ILE A 1 -8.00 -40.30 -16.91
C ILE A 1 -7.91 -38.81 -17.20
N SER A 2 -7.92 -38.45 -18.47
CA SER A 2 -7.80 -37.10 -18.99
C SER A 2 -9.16 -36.40 -18.87
N ILE A 3 -9.21 -35.32 -18.09
CA ILE A 3 -10.44 -34.52 -17.94
C ILE A 3 -10.50 -33.54 -19.12
N THR A 4 -11.40 -33.86 -20.04
CA THR A 4 -11.88 -33.03 -21.14
C THR A 4 -12.66 -31.85 -20.60
N THR A 5 -12.15 -30.62 -20.80
CA THR A 5 -12.93 -29.41 -20.52
C THR A 5 -13.87 -29.10 -21.69
N ALA A 6 -15.12 -28.84 -21.32
CA ALA A 6 -16.26 -28.69 -22.21
C ALA A 6 -16.08 -27.60 -23.28
N LYS A 7 -16.39 -27.93 -24.53
CA LYS A 7 -16.61 -26.95 -25.60
C LYS A 7 -17.97 -26.30 -25.37
N HIS A 8 -17.97 -25.06 -24.89
CA HIS A 8 -19.14 -24.21 -24.97
C HIS A 8 -19.27 -23.74 -26.43
N ASN A 9 -20.23 -24.34 -27.14
CA ASN A 9 -20.77 -23.79 -28.39
C ASN A 9 -21.39 -22.41 -28.09
N ASN A 10 -21.40 -21.55 -29.09
CA ASN A 10 -21.84 -20.14 -29.07
C ASN A 10 -20.74 -19.16 -28.68
N ASN A 11 -19.77 -19.00 -29.56
CA ASN A 11 -19.17 -17.69 -29.81
C ASN A 11 -19.33 -17.39 -31.30
N GLU A 12 -20.57 -17.09 -31.71
CA GLU A 12 -20.81 -16.19 -32.83
C GLU A 12 -20.29 -14.80 -32.44
N ILE A 13 -18.96 -14.67 -32.38
CA ILE A 13 -18.29 -13.38 -32.42
C ILE A 13 -18.43 -12.95 -33.87
N TRP A 14 -19.48 -12.17 -34.12
CA TRP A 14 -19.65 -11.22 -35.21
C TRP A 14 -18.44 -11.18 -36.17
N ARG A 15 -18.38 -12.12 -37.13
CA ARG A 15 -17.56 -11.94 -38.33
C ARG A 15 -18.27 -10.86 -39.13
N HIS A 16 -18.01 -9.60 -38.76
CA HIS A 16 -18.27 -8.47 -39.64
C HIS A 16 -17.67 -8.83 -41.01
N LYS A 17 -18.49 -8.74 -42.06
CA LYS A 17 -18.09 -8.84 -43.47
C LYS A 17 -16.69 -8.24 -43.64
N GLU A 18 -15.78 -9.04 -44.19
CA GLU A 18 -14.34 -8.75 -44.36
C GLU A 18 -14.12 -7.32 -44.82
N CYS A 19 -13.94 -6.43 -43.85
CA CYS A 19 -13.58 -5.05 -44.13
C CYS A 19 -12.11 -5.10 -44.47
N LEU A 20 -11.77 -4.90 -45.75
CA LEU A 20 -10.38 -4.88 -46.24
C LEU A 20 -9.49 -3.96 -45.39
N LYS A 21 -10.04 -2.88 -44.83
CA LYS A 21 -9.35 -1.97 -43.91
C LYS A 21 -9.06 -2.63 -42.54
N CYS A 22 -10.02 -3.37 -41.99
CA CYS A 22 -9.87 -4.10 -40.74
C CYS A 22 -8.88 -5.26 -40.89
N ASP A 23 -8.90 -5.99 -42.01
CA ASP A 23 -7.93 -7.05 -42.28
C ASP A 23 -6.52 -6.50 -42.48
N TYR A 24 -6.39 -5.37 -43.20
CA TYR A 24 -5.13 -4.66 -43.30
C TYR A 24 -4.61 -4.21 -41.92
N LEU A 25 -5.48 -3.62 -41.09
CA LEU A 25 -5.15 -3.22 -39.72
C LEU A 25 -4.80 -4.43 -38.84
N PHE A 26 -5.47 -5.56 -39.02
CA PHE A 26 -5.21 -6.79 -38.28
C PHE A 26 -3.86 -7.41 -38.66
N LEU A 27 -3.51 -7.41 -39.96
CA LEU A 27 -2.18 -7.81 -40.43
C LEU A 27 -1.08 -6.92 -39.87
N ILE A 28 -1.30 -5.60 -39.85
CA ILE A 28 -0.41 -4.63 -39.20
C ILE A 28 -0.28 -4.95 -37.71
N PHE A 29 -1.40 -5.13 -37.01
CA PHE A 29 -1.41 -5.41 -35.58
C PHE A 29 -0.69 -6.72 -35.24
N LYS A 30 -0.89 -7.77 -36.04
CA LYS A 30 -0.21 -9.07 -35.88
C LYS A 30 1.30 -8.93 -36.11
N LYS A 31 1.73 -8.11 -37.09
CA LYS A 31 3.14 -7.78 -37.32
C LYS A 31 3.73 -7.01 -36.13
N TYR A 32 3.04 -6.00 -35.60
CA TYR A 32 3.48 -5.26 -34.41
C TYR A 32 3.51 -6.13 -33.14
N LYS A 33 2.53 -7.02 -32.95
CA LYS A 33 2.49 -7.97 -31.83
C LYS A 33 3.65 -8.96 -31.90
N LYS A 34 3.97 -9.48 -33.09
CA LYS A 34 5.11 -10.37 -33.31
C LYS A 34 6.44 -9.65 -33.05
N ILE A 35 6.57 -8.40 -33.52
CA ILE A 35 7.74 -7.54 -33.23
C ILE A 35 7.83 -7.24 -31.73
N SER A 36 6.73 -6.94 -31.04
CA SER A 36 6.69 -6.71 -29.60
C SER A 36 7.14 -7.94 -28.79
N LEU A 37 6.70 -9.13 -29.20
CA LEU A 37 7.11 -10.38 -28.55
C LEU A 37 8.59 -10.70 -28.81
N LEU A 38 9.12 -10.35 -29.98
CA LEU A 38 10.55 -10.43 -30.31
C LEU A 38 11.39 -9.35 -29.59
N ILE A 39 10.82 -8.19 -29.25
CA ILE A 39 11.49 -7.13 -28.48
C ILE A 39 11.62 -7.52 -26.99
N ASN A 40 10.79 -8.43 -26.48
CA ASN A 40 10.88 -8.89 -25.08
C ASN A 40 12.17 -9.69 -24.78
N SER A 41 13.00 -9.99 -25.77
CA SER A 41 14.37 -10.52 -25.58
C SER A 41 15.48 -9.47 -25.72
N LYS A 42 15.16 -8.20 -26.04
CA LYS A 42 16.13 -7.10 -25.95
C LYS A 42 16.13 -6.58 -24.52
N TRP A 43 17.21 -6.88 -23.80
CA TRP A 43 17.61 -6.16 -22.61
C TRP A 43 17.59 -4.64 -22.90
N ILE A 44 16.57 -3.95 -22.36
CA ILE A 44 16.51 -2.49 -22.38
C ILE A 44 17.41 -2.05 -21.25
N GLY A 45 18.67 -1.72 -21.59
CA GLY A 45 19.60 -1.13 -20.65
C GLY A 45 19.03 0.13 -19.99
N PRO A 46 19.65 0.61 -18.90
CA PRO A 46 19.14 1.70 -18.05
C PRO A 46 19.09 3.07 -18.75
N THR A 47 19.56 3.18 -20.00
CA THR A 47 19.72 4.43 -20.73
C THR A 47 18.66 4.60 -21.79
N LEU A 48 17.76 5.57 -21.56
CA LEU A 48 16.86 6.09 -22.59
C LEU A 48 17.65 6.46 -23.85
N THR A 49 17.15 6.08 -25.03
CA THR A 49 17.73 6.53 -26.31
C THR A 49 17.81 8.07 -26.36
N PRO A 50 18.79 8.68 -27.04
CA PRO A 50 18.98 10.13 -27.07
C PRO A 50 17.70 10.91 -27.43
N THR A 51 16.91 10.38 -28.37
CA THR A 51 15.59 10.92 -28.75
C THR A 51 14.59 10.86 -27.61
N ARG A 52 14.43 9.70 -26.96
CA ARG A 52 13.52 9.54 -25.80
C ARG A 52 13.94 10.40 -24.62
N ARG A 53 15.25 10.55 -24.36
CA ARG A 53 15.80 11.43 -23.33
C ARG A 53 15.48 12.90 -23.62
N ARG A 54 15.60 13.34 -24.88
CA ARG A 54 15.22 14.70 -25.31
C ARG A 54 13.72 14.96 -25.11
N PHE A 55 12.86 14.01 -25.50
CA PHE A 55 11.42 14.12 -25.27
C PHE A 55 11.07 14.21 -23.77
N LEU A 56 11.65 13.34 -22.93
CA LEU A 56 11.46 13.39 -21.48
C LEU A 56 11.90 14.74 -20.90
N ASN A 57 13.08 15.22 -21.27
CA ASN A 57 13.59 16.53 -20.81
C ASN A 57 12.69 17.68 -21.24
N ASN A 58 12.16 17.65 -22.48
CA ASN A 58 11.19 18.64 -22.95
C ASN A 58 9.89 18.61 -22.14
N THR A 59 9.37 17.42 -21.83
CA THR A 59 8.16 17.26 -21.00
C THR A 59 8.40 17.74 -19.57
N LEU A 60 9.57 17.43 -18.98
CA LEU A 60 9.96 17.92 -17.65
C LEU A 60 10.12 19.44 -17.63
N ASN A 61 10.72 20.04 -18.66
CA ASN A 61 10.88 21.49 -18.78
C ASN A 61 9.55 22.21 -18.97
N LYS A 62 8.63 21.64 -19.77
CA LYS A 62 7.25 22.14 -19.89
C LYS A 62 6.53 22.07 -18.54
N LYS A 63 6.58 20.94 -17.82
CA LYS A 63 6.03 20.81 -16.46
C LYS A 63 6.57 21.88 -15.50
N LYS A 64 7.88 22.09 -15.47
CA LYS A 64 8.52 23.15 -14.65
C LYS A 64 8.02 24.56 -15.01
N LYS A 65 7.72 24.82 -16.30
CA LYS A 65 7.17 26.11 -16.76
C LYS A 65 5.75 26.34 -16.25
N TYR A 66 4.89 25.31 -16.27
CA TYR A 66 3.53 25.40 -15.72
C TYR A 66 3.50 25.45 -14.18
N GLN A 67 4.40 24.75 -13.50
CA GLN A 67 4.55 24.83 -12.03
C GLN A 67 5.02 26.21 -11.53
N LYS A 68 5.68 27.02 -12.38
CA LYS A 68 6.10 28.39 -12.05
C LYS A 68 4.97 29.41 -12.01
N ILE A 69 3.75 29.05 -12.41
CA ILE A 69 2.56 29.86 -12.17
C ILE A 69 2.28 29.81 -10.66
N LYS A 70 3.01 30.63 -9.90
CA LYS A 70 2.86 30.77 -8.46
C LYS A 70 1.44 31.29 -8.19
N LEU A 71 0.69 30.56 -7.36
CA LEU A 71 -0.49 31.13 -6.71
C LEU A 71 -0.13 32.49 -6.06
N PRO A 72 -1.00 33.50 -6.17
CA PRO A 72 -0.66 34.85 -5.78
C PRO A 72 -0.34 34.94 -4.28
N LEU A 73 0.72 35.69 -3.96
CA LEU A 73 1.25 35.95 -2.61
C LEU A 73 0.20 36.47 -1.61
N THR A 74 -0.93 36.98 -2.12
CA THR A 74 -2.05 37.52 -1.34
C THR A 74 -2.69 36.49 -0.40
N PHE A 75 -2.68 35.20 -0.73
CA PHE A 75 -3.27 34.17 0.15
C PHE A 75 -2.43 33.87 1.40
N LYS A 76 -1.08 33.95 1.30
CA LYS A 76 -0.20 33.68 2.46
C LYS A 76 -0.40 34.65 3.61
N ASN A 77 -0.72 35.90 3.30
CA ASN A 77 -0.92 36.94 4.32
C ASN A 77 -2.24 36.75 5.08
N LYS A 78 -3.30 36.26 4.41
CA LYS A 78 -4.59 35.94 5.04
C LYS A 78 -4.54 34.68 5.93
N THR A 79 -3.69 33.71 5.59
CA THR A 79 -3.54 32.49 6.40
C THR A 79 -2.70 32.70 7.66
N ALA A 80 -1.83 33.71 7.66
CA ALA A 80 -1.02 34.07 8.83
C ALA A 80 -1.87 34.68 9.97
N THR A 81 -2.98 35.34 9.63
CA THR A 81 -3.90 35.96 10.59
C THR A 81 -5.02 35.05 11.09
N LEU A 82 -5.17 33.84 10.51
CA LEU A 82 -6.15 32.85 10.98
C LEU A 82 -5.69 32.22 12.30
N THR A 83 -6.33 32.64 13.39
CA THR A 83 -6.13 32.07 14.74
C THR A 83 -6.95 30.80 14.92
N ASP A 84 -6.49 29.92 15.81
CA ASP A 84 -7.15 28.63 16.05
C ASP A 84 -8.59 28.78 16.59
N SER A 85 -8.89 29.89 17.27
CA SER A 85 -10.24 30.24 17.72
C SER A 85 -11.22 30.44 16.56
N THR A 86 -10.79 31.10 15.48
CA THR A 86 -11.61 31.29 14.27
C THR A 86 -11.86 29.99 13.53
N LEU A 87 -10.93 29.03 13.60
CA LEU A 87 -11.13 27.71 13.01
C LEU A 87 -12.15 26.88 13.79
N ASN A 88 -12.11 26.95 15.11
CA ASN A 88 -13.06 26.23 15.95
C ASN A 88 -14.50 26.74 15.77
N THR A 89 -14.70 28.05 15.57
CA THR A 89 -16.03 28.60 15.25
C THR A 89 -16.49 28.18 13.85
N LEU A 90 -15.60 28.14 12.85
CA LEU A 90 -15.90 27.63 11.50
C LEU A 90 -16.22 26.13 11.48
N PHE A 91 -15.54 25.34 12.31
CA PHE A 91 -15.80 23.91 12.44
C PHE A 91 -17.12 23.61 13.13
N SER A 92 -17.50 24.43 14.11
CA SER A 92 -18.75 24.30 14.85
C SER A 92 -19.96 24.72 14.01
N SER A 93 -19.82 25.76 13.18
CA SER A 93 -20.90 26.24 12.31
C SER A 93 -21.20 25.30 11.13
N ASN A 94 -20.21 24.59 10.61
CA ASN A 94 -20.36 23.75 9.41
C ASN A 94 -20.49 22.24 9.69
N ASN A 95 -20.57 21.83 10.97
CA ASN A 95 -20.68 20.42 11.39
C ASN A 95 -19.76 19.44 10.63
N LEU A 96 -18.46 19.79 10.54
CA LEU A 96 -17.49 18.99 9.78
C LEU A 96 -17.11 17.69 10.50
N SER A 97 -16.79 16.64 9.74
CA SER A 97 -16.22 15.40 10.28
C SER A 97 -14.79 15.61 10.80
N ASN A 98 -14.33 14.76 11.73
CA ASN A 98 -12.99 14.87 12.30
C ASN A 98 -11.89 14.81 11.22
N SER A 99 -12.01 13.91 10.24
CA SER A 99 -11.03 13.81 9.15
C SER A 99 -10.96 15.09 8.31
N GLN A 100 -12.10 15.73 8.03
CA GLN A 100 -12.12 17.01 7.32
C GLN A 100 -11.47 18.13 8.14
N LYS A 101 -11.72 18.18 9.45
CA LYS A 101 -11.06 19.12 10.36
C LYS A 101 -9.55 18.95 10.31
N THR A 102 -9.05 17.71 10.44
CA THR A 102 -7.61 17.40 10.37
C THR A 102 -6.99 17.81 9.03
N ILE A 103 -7.66 17.55 7.90
CA ILE A 103 -7.17 17.98 6.57
C ILE A 103 -7.03 19.52 6.53
N ILE A 104 -8.06 20.24 6.96
CA ILE A 104 -8.09 21.70 6.88
C ILE A 104 -7.04 22.32 7.81
N THR A 105 -6.93 21.83 9.04
CA THR A 105 -5.91 22.31 10.00
C THR A 105 -4.50 22.08 9.46
N GLU A 106 -4.24 20.92 8.86
CA GLU A 106 -2.93 20.62 8.24
C GLU A 106 -2.63 21.49 7.02
N ILE A 107 -3.62 21.75 6.17
CA ILE A 107 -3.47 22.69 5.05
C ILE A 107 -3.09 24.08 5.59
N ILE A 108 -3.79 24.57 6.61
CA ILE A 108 -3.52 25.89 7.19
C ILE A 108 -2.15 25.92 7.87
N ASN A 109 -1.81 24.91 8.68
CA ASN A 109 -0.51 24.82 9.34
C ASN A 109 0.63 24.75 8.33
N SER A 110 0.44 23.99 7.24
CA SER A 110 1.42 23.90 6.17
C SER A 110 1.62 25.23 5.42
N SER A 111 0.58 26.06 5.36
CA SER A 111 0.62 27.40 4.74
C SER A 111 1.34 28.43 5.62
N LYS A 112 1.23 28.29 6.94
CA LYS A 112 1.93 29.12 7.94
C LYS A 112 3.44 28.82 7.99
N ALA A 113 3.86 27.63 7.57
CA ALA A 113 5.27 27.23 7.61
C ALA A 113 6.15 28.06 6.64
N VAL A 114 7.19 28.69 7.19
CA VAL A 114 8.15 29.53 6.42
C VAL A 114 8.86 28.73 5.32
N LYS A 115 9.23 27.48 5.62
CA LYS A 115 9.89 26.56 4.69
C LYS A 115 9.06 25.29 4.54
N PRO A 116 8.92 24.73 3.32
CA PRO A 116 8.15 23.51 3.08
C PRO A 116 8.71 22.28 3.80
N ASN A 117 10.00 22.30 4.16
CA ASN A 117 10.69 21.18 4.80
C ASN A 117 10.54 21.17 6.33
N ASN A 118 10.08 22.26 6.95
CA ASN A 118 9.95 22.37 8.40
C ASN A 118 8.49 22.22 8.87
N ARG A 119 7.75 21.33 8.22
CA ARG A 119 6.36 21.04 8.57
C ARG A 119 6.34 19.98 9.67
N ARG A 120 5.59 20.26 10.74
CA ARG A 120 5.24 19.28 11.76
C ARG A 120 3.84 18.78 11.44
N TYR A 121 3.68 17.47 11.43
CA TYR A 121 2.40 16.82 11.14
C TYR A 121 1.84 16.25 12.44
N SER A 122 0.53 16.35 12.62
CA SER A 122 -0.20 15.66 13.67
C SER A 122 -0.18 14.15 13.48
N GLU A 123 -0.30 13.39 14.56
CA GLU A 123 -0.29 11.93 14.52
C GLU A 123 -1.49 11.38 13.71
N ASP A 124 -2.67 11.97 13.88
CA ASP A 124 -3.87 11.62 13.12
C ASP A 124 -3.68 11.83 11.61
N TRP A 125 -2.99 12.90 11.21
CA TRP A 125 -2.67 13.16 9.81
C TRP A 125 -1.69 12.13 9.25
N ILE A 126 -0.68 11.78 10.04
CA ILE A 126 0.32 10.77 9.65
C ILE A 126 -0.36 9.41 9.48
N LEU A 127 -1.25 9.04 10.39
CA LEU A 127 -2.04 7.82 10.28
C LEU A 127 -2.86 7.80 8.98
N LEU A 128 -3.59 8.89 8.67
CA LEU A 128 -4.35 8.99 7.42
C LEU A 128 -3.45 8.89 6.19
N CYS A 129 -2.26 9.50 6.24
CA CYS A 129 -1.27 9.42 5.17
C CYS A 129 -0.72 8.00 4.98
N ILE A 130 -0.48 7.26 6.07
CA ILE A 130 -0.09 5.84 6.04
C ILE A 130 -1.20 5.01 5.38
N LEU A 131 -2.46 5.19 5.81
CA LEU A 131 -3.61 4.49 5.24
C LEU A 131 -3.75 4.75 3.73
N LEU A 132 -3.62 6.01 3.31
CA LEU A 132 -3.64 6.38 1.90
C LEU A 132 -2.49 5.72 1.12
N LYS A 133 -1.29 5.67 1.72
CA LYS A 133 -0.11 5.04 1.10
C LYS A 133 -0.28 3.53 0.93
N ILE A 134 -0.86 2.85 1.92
CA ILE A 134 -1.17 1.42 1.88
C ILE A 134 -2.23 1.15 0.80
N ARG A 135 -3.30 1.96 0.77
CA ARG A 135 -4.40 1.84 -0.19
C ARG A 135 -3.94 2.05 -1.64
N SER A 136 -3.14 3.08 -1.88
CA SER A 136 -2.61 3.39 -3.21
C SER A 136 -1.31 4.19 -3.15
N SER A 137 -0.21 3.48 -3.38
CA SER A 137 1.12 4.08 -3.35
C SER A 137 1.34 5.13 -4.44
N SER A 138 0.71 4.95 -5.61
CA SER A 138 0.76 5.85 -6.76
C SER A 138 -0.07 7.11 -6.55
N THR A 139 -1.29 6.98 -6.01
CA THR A 139 -2.15 8.13 -5.70
C THR A 139 -1.48 9.02 -4.66
N TYR A 140 -0.90 8.43 -3.62
CA TYR A 140 -0.13 9.17 -2.62
C TYR A 140 1.02 9.97 -3.25
N LEU A 141 1.79 9.35 -4.15
CA LEU A 141 2.90 10.02 -4.85
C LEU A 141 2.39 11.15 -5.73
N PHE A 142 1.32 10.90 -6.49
CA PHE A 142 0.71 11.91 -7.36
C PHE A 142 0.25 13.14 -6.58
N LEU A 143 -0.54 12.96 -5.52
CA LEU A 143 -1.04 14.07 -4.69
C LEU A 143 0.08 14.90 -4.08
N LYS A 144 1.17 14.22 -3.67
CA LYS A 144 2.35 14.87 -3.10
C LYS A 144 3.16 15.62 -4.16
N GLU A 145 3.43 15.00 -5.32
CA GLU A 145 4.23 15.58 -6.41
C GLU A 145 3.53 16.75 -7.10
N GLN A 146 2.20 16.74 -7.14
CA GLN A 146 1.40 17.85 -7.61
C GLN A 146 1.14 18.91 -6.52
N GLU A 147 1.69 18.73 -5.31
CA GLU A 147 1.52 19.65 -4.17
C GLU A 147 0.05 19.97 -3.83
N ILE A 148 -0.86 19.02 -4.09
CA ILE A 148 -2.31 19.18 -3.86
C ILE A 148 -2.61 19.18 -2.36
N LEU A 149 -1.91 18.33 -1.60
CA LEU A 149 -2.02 18.22 -0.15
C LEU A 149 -0.64 18.29 0.51
N PRO A 150 -0.55 18.80 1.76
CA PRO A 150 0.69 18.82 2.53
C PRO A 150 1.00 17.41 3.06
N LEU A 151 1.42 16.51 2.18
CA LEU A 151 1.73 15.13 2.52
C LEU A 151 3.20 14.98 2.96
N PRO A 152 3.48 14.15 3.98
CA PRO A 152 4.84 13.84 4.39
C PRO A 152 5.62 13.11 3.29
N CYS A 153 6.95 13.13 3.38
CA CYS A 153 7.76 12.40 2.41
C CYS A 153 7.64 10.89 2.60
N THR A 154 7.87 10.12 1.53
CA THR A 154 7.81 8.64 1.59
C THR A 154 8.78 8.06 2.60
N ARG A 155 9.93 8.72 2.82
CA ARG A 155 10.88 8.36 3.87
C ARG A 155 10.26 8.50 5.27
N THR A 156 9.53 9.58 5.53
CA THR A 156 8.81 9.78 6.81
C THR A 156 7.79 8.67 7.01
N ILE A 157 6.97 8.35 6.01
CA ILE A 157 6.00 7.24 6.11
C ILE A 157 6.69 5.91 6.41
N ARG A 158 7.80 5.60 5.73
CA ARG A 158 8.59 4.39 5.99
C ARG A 158 9.17 4.36 7.40
N MET A 159 9.63 5.50 7.91
CA MET A 159 10.13 5.63 9.28
C MET A 159 9.03 5.34 10.30
N TYR A 160 7.82 5.88 10.11
CA TYR A 160 6.70 5.57 11.00
C TYR A 160 6.30 4.08 10.93
N LEU A 161 6.29 3.49 9.73
CA LEU A 161 6.03 2.06 9.58
C LEU A 161 7.12 1.20 10.24
N SER A 162 8.39 1.63 10.24
CA SER A 162 9.46 0.89 10.90
C SER A 162 9.43 0.96 12.43
N LEU A 163 8.64 1.87 13.03
CA LEU A 163 8.42 1.85 14.47
C LEU A 163 7.53 0.69 14.91
N ILE A 164 6.76 0.11 13.97
CA ILE A 164 5.87 -1.02 14.24
C ILE A 164 6.70 -2.31 14.11
N ASN A 165 7.17 -2.81 15.25
CA ASN A 165 7.90 -4.08 15.31
C ASN A 165 6.93 -5.25 15.30
N THR A 166 6.70 -5.86 14.14
CA THR A 166 5.96 -7.13 14.03
C THR A 166 6.96 -8.28 14.02
N GLN A 167 6.95 -9.09 15.08
CA GLN A 167 7.72 -10.32 15.17
C GLN A 167 6.85 -11.53 14.79
N CYS A 168 7.48 -12.66 14.47
CA CYS A 168 6.75 -13.92 14.31
C CYS A 168 6.24 -14.40 15.68
N GLY A 169 5.07 -15.01 15.68
CA GLY A 169 4.36 -15.49 16.86
C GLY A 169 3.28 -14.56 17.38
N PHE A 170 2.94 -14.77 18.65
CA PHE A 170 1.91 -14.02 19.37
C PHE A 170 2.50 -12.74 19.97
N ASP A 171 2.00 -11.58 19.55
CA ASP A 171 2.42 -10.28 20.08
C ASP A 171 1.50 -9.82 21.22
N GLU A 172 2.03 -9.78 22.44
CA GLU A 172 1.31 -9.35 23.64
C GLU A 172 0.77 -7.93 23.53
N ILE A 173 1.52 -7.01 22.91
CA ILE A 173 1.11 -5.61 22.73
C ILE A 173 -0.10 -5.57 21.80
N PHE A 174 -0.06 -6.35 20.72
CA PHE A 174 -1.19 -6.52 19.83
C PHE A 174 -2.41 -7.09 20.57
N PHE A 175 -2.25 -8.13 21.40
CA PHE A 175 -3.39 -8.71 22.14
C PHE A 175 -4.01 -7.74 23.15
N LEU A 176 -3.23 -6.85 23.77
CA LEU A 176 -3.76 -5.78 24.62
C LEU A 176 -4.66 -4.82 23.83
N LEU A 177 -4.24 -4.46 22.60
CA LEU A 177 -5.04 -3.63 21.69
C LEU A 177 -6.27 -4.40 21.17
N PHE A 178 -6.08 -5.66 20.83
CA PHE A 178 -7.14 -6.55 20.38
C PHE A 178 -8.21 -6.73 21.45
N LYS A 179 -7.82 -6.91 22.72
CA LYS A 179 -8.75 -6.97 23.87
C LYS A 179 -9.60 -5.70 23.99
N LYS A 180 -9.00 -4.51 23.80
CA LYS A 180 -9.75 -3.24 23.77
C LYS A 180 -10.74 -3.20 22.62
N LYS A 181 -10.34 -3.67 21.42
CA LYS A 181 -11.22 -3.74 20.25
C LYS A 181 -12.39 -4.69 20.45
N VAL A 182 -12.12 -5.89 20.96
CA VAL A 182 -13.14 -6.92 21.26
C VAL A 182 -14.06 -6.47 22.39
N ALA A 183 -13.56 -5.71 23.37
CA ALA A 183 -14.39 -5.15 24.44
C ALA A 183 -15.46 -4.17 23.94
N MET A 184 -15.23 -3.51 22.80
CA MET A 184 -16.21 -2.63 22.15
C MET A 184 -17.31 -3.39 21.40
N LEU A 185 -17.15 -4.70 21.17
CA LEU A 185 -18.14 -5.53 20.48
C LEU A 185 -19.23 -6.01 21.46
N LYS A 186 -20.40 -6.33 20.93
CA LYS A 186 -21.50 -6.93 21.71
C LYS A 186 -21.14 -8.35 22.16
N LYS A 187 -21.85 -8.90 23.16
CA LYS A 187 -21.52 -10.22 23.73
C LYS A 187 -21.57 -11.33 22.67
N GLU A 188 -22.53 -11.26 21.77
CA GLU A 188 -22.75 -12.23 20.70
C GLU A 188 -21.61 -12.15 19.67
N GLU A 189 -21.22 -10.93 19.30
CA GLU A 189 -20.15 -10.62 18.35
C GLU A 189 -18.74 -10.99 18.84
N LYS A 190 -18.56 -11.24 20.15
CA LYS A 190 -17.28 -11.70 20.70
C LYS A 190 -16.98 -13.16 20.37
N HIS A 191 -18.01 -13.95 20.08
CA HIS A 191 -17.83 -15.34 19.66
C HIS A 191 -17.29 -15.37 18.23
N GLY A 192 -16.28 -16.19 18.01
CA GLY A 192 -15.57 -16.27 16.75
C GLY A 192 -14.93 -17.64 16.54
N VAL A 193 -14.44 -17.85 15.33
CA VAL A 193 -13.70 -19.03 14.92
C VAL A 193 -12.25 -18.65 14.72
N LEU A 194 -11.36 -19.50 15.20
CA LEU A 194 -9.94 -19.44 14.87
C LEU A 194 -9.70 -20.26 13.60
N VAL A 195 -9.27 -19.58 12.54
CA VAL A 195 -8.91 -20.17 11.26
C VAL A 195 -7.40 -20.09 11.12
N PHE A 196 -6.77 -21.15 10.65
CA PHE A 196 -5.36 -21.13 10.32
C PHE A 196 -5.11 -21.87 9.02
N ASP A 197 -4.12 -21.41 8.28
CA ASP A 197 -3.68 -22.01 7.03
C ASP A 197 -2.21 -21.67 6.78
N GLU A 198 -1.60 -22.39 5.84
CA GLU A 198 -0.20 -22.22 5.46
C GLU A 198 -0.08 -21.57 4.08
N ILE A 199 0.83 -20.60 3.98
CA ILE A 199 1.20 -19.99 2.70
C ILE A 199 2.61 -20.40 2.30
N PHE A 200 2.79 -20.75 1.03
CA PHE A 200 4.13 -21.03 0.49
C PHE A 200 4.93 -19.73 0.34
N LEU A 201 6.15 -19.73 0.86
CA LEU A 201 7.09 -18.60 0.84
C LEU A 201 8.29 -18.92 -0.05
N ARG A 202 8.84 -17.87 -0.67
CA ARG A 202 10.12 -17.99 -1.36
C ARG A 202 11.26 -17.95 -0.34
N GLU A 203 12.05 -19.02 -0.31
CA GLU A 203 13.26 -19.07 0.50
C GLU A 203 14.23 -17.93 0.14
N SER A 204 14.56 -17.11 1.11
CA SER A 204 15.59 -16.08 0.99
C SER A 204 16.10 -15.72 2.37
N LEU A 205 17.39 -15.37 2.45
CA LEU A 205 18.00 -14.90 3.69
C LEU A 205 18.39 -13.44 3.49
N GLN A 206 17.91 -12.56 4.37
CA GLN A 206 18.24 -11.14 4.34
C GLN A 206 18.75 -10.70 5.71
N VAL A 207 19.63 -9.69 5.71
CA VAL A 207 20.13 -9.08 6.94
C VAL A 207 19.40 -7.77 7.15
N ASN A 208 18.76 -7.62 8.31
CA ASN A 208 18.28 -6.32 8.75
C ASN A 208 19.44 -5.56 9.38
N SER A 209 19.95 -4.55 8.68
CA SER A 209 21.09 -3.75 9.14
C SER A 209 20.78 -2.88 10.37
N GLN A 210 19.51 -2.63 10.68
CA GLN A 210 19.12 -1.83 11.84
C GLN A 210 19.16 -2.65 13.14
N THR A 211 18.69 -3.90 13.08
CA THR A 211 18.62 -4.80 14.24
C THR A 211 19.80 -5.78 14.28
N LEU A 212 20.62 -5.83 13.23
CA LEU A 212 21.68 -6.82 13.03
C LEU A 212 21.17 -8.27 13.12
N THR A 213 19.91 -8.49 12.71
CA THR A 213 19.27 -9.81 12.73
C THR A 213 19.10 -10.35 11.32
N TYR A 214 19.09 -11.67 11.21
CA TYR A 214 18.75 -12.37 9.97
C TYR A 214 17.23 -12.55 9.86
N SER A 215 16.67 -12.30 8.67
CA SER A 215 15.29 -12.60 8.32
C SER A 215 15.23 -13.68 7.24
N GLY A 216 14.20 -14.53 7.31
CA GLY A 216 13.99 -15.64 6.38
C GLY A 216 14.45 -17.02 6.88
N LEU A 217 14.84 -17.11 8.16
CA LEU A 217 14.98 -18.37 8.88
C LEU A 217 13.64 -18.78 9.50
N GLU A 218 13.52 -20.06 9.85
CA GLU A 218 12.42 -20.54 10.68
C GLU A 218 12.30 -19.73 11.97
N ASN A 219 11.06 -19.35 12.28
CA ASN A 219 10.73 -18.60 13.47
C ASN A 219 9.34 -19.00 13.96
N PHE A 220 9.32 -19.84 14.98
CA PHE A 220 8.11 -20.26 15.69
C PHE A 220 7.83 -19.39 16.94
N GLY A 221 8.40 -18.17 16.99
CA GLY A 221 8.34 -17.32 18.17
C GLY A 221 9.31 -17.78 19.27
N ARG A 222 8.99 -17.47 20.53
CA ARG A 222 9.85 -17.79 21.69
C ARG A 222 9.62 -19.19 22.26
N GLU A 223 8.58 -19.88 21.80
CA GLU A 223 8.05 -21.08 22.46
C GLU A 223 8.65 -22.39 21.90
N ILE A 224 9.01 -22.41 20.62
CA ILE A 224 9.52 -23.62 19.95
C ILE A 224 10.94 -23.34 19.40
N LYS A 225 11.85 -24.30 19.61
CA LYS A 225 13.22 -24.22 19.09
C LYS A 225 13.21 -24.29 17.55
N SER A 226 13.73 -23.25 16.91
CA SER A 226 13.95 -23.22 15.45
C SER A 226 15.10 -24.16 15.04
N SER A 227 14.97 -24.85 13.91
CA SER A 227 16.04 -25.73 13.40
C SER A 227 17.18 -24.97 12.71
N GLY A 228 17.03 -23.65 12.52
CA GLY A 228 17.99 -22.80 11.82
C GLY A 228 17.92 -22.91 10.29
N LEU A 229 16.94 -23.65 9.76
CA LEU A 229 16.70 -23.75 8.32
C LEU A 229 16.01 -22.49 7.76
N LYS A 230 16.03 -22.36 6.45
CA LYS A 230 15.29 -21.28 5.76
C LYS A 230 13.80 -21.58 5.81
N ALA A 231 13.02 -20.54 6.10
CA ALA A 231 11.57 -20.66 6.05
C ALA A 231 11.09 -20.69 4.60
N ASN A 232 10.22 -21.64 4.30
CA ASN A 232 9.55 -21.79 3.00
C ASN A 232 8.03 -21.87 3.14
N HIS A 233 7.49 -21.89 4.35
CA HIS A 233 6.07 -21.78 4.63
C HIS A 233 5.83 -20.71 5.71
N GLY A 234 4.67 -20.06 5.65
CA GLY A 234 4.17 -19.14 6.66
C GLY A 234 2.86 -19.66 7.21
N LEU A 235 2.83 -20.09 8.46
CA LEU A 235 1.60 -20.48 9.15
C LEU A 235 0.92 -19.21 9.68
N VAL A 236 -0.31 -18.95 9.27
CA VAL A 236 -1.05 -17.74 9.64
C VAL A 236 -2.28 -18.11 10.45
N PHE A 237 -2.45 -17.49 11.60
CA PHE A 237 -3.66 -17.58 12.43
C PHE A 237 -4.52 -16.33 12.25
N LEU A 238 -5.79 -16.55 11.95
CA LEU A 238 -6.83 -15.55 11.72
C LEU A 238 -7.98 -15.77 12.69
N PHE A 239 -8.40 -14.72 13.38
CA PHE A 239 -9.67 -14.74 14.11
C PHE A 239 -10.76 -14.11 13.26
N GLN A 240 -11.89 -14.81 13.17
CA GLN A 240 -13.09 -14.34 12.51
C GLN A 240 -14.25 -14.34 13.50
N SER A 241 -14.85 -13.18 13.73
CA SER A 241 -16.10 -13.09 14.51
C SER A 241 -17.24 -13.78 13.75
N LEU A 242 -18.12 -14.47 14.48
CA LEU A 242 -19.34 -15.08 13.93
C LEU A 242 -20.50 -14.07 13.87
N GLY A 243 -20.58 -13.17 14.84
CA GLY A 243 -21.67 -12.18 14.95
C GLY A 243 -21.40 -10.87 14.22
N ALA A 244 -20.14 -10.58 13.86
CA ALA A 244 -19.75 -9.37 13.17
C ALA A 244 -18.87 -9.67 11.95
N ASN A 245 -18.93 -8.80 10.93
CA ASN A 245 -18.02 -8.84 9.78
C ASN A 245 -16.63 -8.33 10.15
N PHE A 246 -15.98 -9.01 11.10
CA PHE A 246 -14.68 -8.66 11.63
C PHE A 246 -13.74 -9.85 11.53
N THR A 247 -12.65 -9.65 10.79
CA THR A 247 -11.57 -10.63 10.60
C THR A 247 -10.24 -9.97 10.90
N GLN A 248 -9.39 -10.62 11.67
CA GLN A 248 -8.11 -10.05 12.08
C GLN A 248 -7.03 -11.15 12.16
N PRO A 249 -5.89 -11.01 11.45
CA PRO A 249 -4.75 -11.89 11.67
C PRO A 249 -4.18 -11.63 13.06
N ILE A 250 -3.93 -12.72 13.79
CA ILE A 250 -3.50 -12.69 15.18
C ILE A 250 -2.03 -13.08 15.33
N ALA A 251 -1.58 -14.06 14.55
CA ALA A 251 -0.21 -14.53 14.61
C ALA A 251 0.26 -15.05 13.26
N VAL A 252 1.56 -14.96 13.04
CA VAL A 252 2.24 -15.51 11.87
C VAL A 252 3.51 -16.20 12.34
N PHE A 253 3.73 -17.43 11.89
CA PHE A 253 4.92 -18.21 12.16
C PHE A 253 5.60 -18.57 10.84
N ALA A 254 6.92 -18.66 10.85
CA ALA A 254 7.72 -19.02 9.68
C ALA A 254 8.28 -20.43 9.89
N SER A 255 7.97 -21.37 9.00
CA SER A 255 8.38 -22.78 9.11
C SER A 255 9.12 -23.25 7.87
N ASN A 256 9.91 -24.32 8.03
CA ASN A 256 10.41 -25.12 6.92
C ASN A 256 9.53 -26.38 6.77
N GLY A 257 8.71 -26.36 5.75
CA GLY A 257 7.71 -27.38 5.48
C GLY A 257 6.43 -27.20 6.29
N PRO A 258 5.47 -28.12 6.08
CA PRO A 258 4.19 -28.10 6.77
C PRO A 258 4.35 -28.38 8.26
N VAL A 259 3.60 -27.64 9.07
CA VAL A 259 3.63 -27.73 10.53
C VAL A 259 2.87 -28.97 10.99
N LYS A 260 3.52 -29.81 11.79
CA LYS A 260 2.92 -31.04 12.30
C LYS A 260 1.79 -30.72 13.29
N GLY A 261 0.70 -31.47 13.24
CA GLY A 261 -0.44 -31.30 14.14
C GLY A 261 -0.10 -31.35 15.63
N LEU A 262 0.92 -32.13 16.02
CA LEU A 262 1.40 -32.15 17.40
C LEU A 262 1.93 -30.78 17.86
N VAL A 263 2.62 -30.06 16.98
CA VAL A 263 3.18 -28.73 17.26
C VAL A 263 2.06 -27.68 17.29
N LEU A 264 1.01 -27.86 16.50
CA LEU A 264 -0.17 -26.98 16.52
C LEU A 264 -1.02 -27.12 17.79
N ALA A 265 -0.97 -28.28 18.44
CA ALA A 265 -1.78 -28.59 19.62
C ALA A 265 -1.08 -28.26 20.96
N GLN A 266 0.21 -27.92 20.92
CA GLN A 266 0.99 -27.48 22.09
C GLN A 266 0.69 -26.02 22.40
#